data_AF-A0A848T835-F1
#
_entry.id   AF-A0A848T835-F1
#
_cell.length_a   1.000
_cell.length_b   1.000
_cell.length_c   1.000
_cell.angle_alpha   90.00
_cell.angle_beta   90.00
_cell.angle_gamma   90.00
#
_symmetry.space_group_name_H-M   'P 1'
#
loop_
_entity.id
_entity.type
_entity.pdbx_description
1 polymer ?
#
loop_
_entity_poly.entity_id
_entity_poly.type
_entity_poly.pdbx_seq_one_letter_code
_entity_poly.pdbx_strand_id
1 'polypeptide(L)'
;MPSSRATFLPIFPTSQKNLPIDATADDDLWARAIIFAYVLFGALALALAVSWQNVFDPFVRHDDYPTVFGEAERYYWKTESEGRWLNYWYIKLPFVLPTQVSFLLYLTAWSTFAAAFATYTLGPRVRVFPGARFLLAWLIVLCPQAFDIAQWFNTVMPGIWVMAIYALIALFGSRGLAIGMLFVFVPLAFSAYNTYPFYLLALLLCRVDHERSLGDLVRVVAVFVLAFALAMLITNSLNWYFHGVFGIEEAEWRAPNYIEGVGDVLENLKTVTRFWQDVLSIYGMGTHV
;
A
#
# COMPACT_ATOMS: atom_id res chain seq x y z
N MET A 1 -42.07 -40.90 -7.68
CA MET A 1 -41.35 -39.72 -7.15
C MET A 1 -40.05 -39.56 -7.93
N PRO A 2 -39.93 -38.61 -8.87
CA PRO A 2 -38.68 -38.36 -9.56
C PRO A 2 -37.83 -37.36 -8.76
N SER A 3 -36.59 -37.74 -8.48
CA SER A 3 -35.60 -36.89 -7.80
C SER A 3 -35.18 -35.73 -8.70
N SER A 4 -35.47 -34.49 -8.29
CA SER A 4 -34.93 -33.29 -8.91
C SER A 4 -33.44 -33.17 -8.60
N ARG A 5 -32.58 -33.44 -9.60
CA ARG A 5 -31.20 -32.97 -9.57
C ARG A 5 -31.21 -31.48 -9.84
N ALA A 6 -30.85 -30.69 -8.83
CA ALA A 6 -30.61 -29.26 -8.98
C ALA A 6 -29.45 -29.05 -9.97
N THR A 7 -29.77 -28.51 -11.14
CA THR A 7 -28.80 -28.06 -12.13
C THR A 7 -28.14 -26.80 -11.58
N PHE A 8 -26.93 -26.93 -11.03
CA PHE A 8 -26.08 -25.78 -10.74
C PHE A 8 -25.69 -25.14 -12.08
N LEU A 9 -26.33 -24.02 -12.42
CA LEU A 9 -25.91 -23.15 -13.51
C LEU A 9 -24.54 -22.55 -13.15
N PRO A 10 -23.51 -22.70 -13.99
CA PRO A 10 -22.24 -22.02 -13.74
C PRO A 10 -22.45 -20.51 -13.91
N ILE A 11 -22.23 -19.75 -12.83
CA ILE A 11 -22.36 -18.27 -12.77
C ILE A 11 -21.25 -17.56 -13.58
N PHE A 12 -20.30 -18.31 -14.17
CA PHE A 12 -19.25 -17.76 -15.01
C PHE A 12 -19.26 -18.44 -16.39
N PRO A 13 -19.41 -17.69 -17.48
CA PRO A 13 -19.28 -18.27 -18.82
C PRO A 13 -17.83 -18.71 -19.05
N THR A 14 -17.62 -20.03 -19.10
CA THR A 14 -16.38 -20.69 -19.54
C THR A 14 -16.23 -20.63 -21.07
N SER A 15 -16.30 -19.43 -21.66
CA SER A 15 -15.97 -19.22 -23.07
C SER A 15 -14.79 -18.27 -23.22
N GLN A 16 -13.58 -18.79 -22.96
CA GLN A 16 -12.31 -18.23 -23.45
C GLN A 16 -12.07 -18.54 -24.94
N LYS A 17 -13.09 -18.97 -25.70
CA LYS A 17 -12.96 -19.23 -27.13
C LYS A 17 -13.49 -18.03 -27.91
N ASN A 18 -12.59 -17.41 -28.68
CA ASN A 18 -12.81 -16.36 -29.68
C ASN A 18 -12.56 -14.92 -29.21
N LEU A 19 -11.33 -14.62 -28.76
CA LEU A 19 -10.74 -13.32 -29.01
C LEU A 19 -9.88 -13.40 -30.28
N PRO A 20 -9.87 -12.37 -31.15
CA PRO A 20 -8.91 -12.31 -32.24
C PRO A 20 -7.50 -12.37 -31.66
N ILE A 21 -6.67 -13.28 -32.16
CA ILE A 21 -5.30 -13.54 -31.70
C ILE A 21 -4.31 -12.48 -32.26
N ASP A 22 -4.81 -11.29 -32.63
CA ASP A 22 -4.02 -10.27 -33.32
C ASP A 22 -3.85 -8.96 -32.54
N ALA A 23 -4.17 -8.92 -31.25
CA ALA A 23 -3.75 -7.79 -30.42
C ALA A 23 -2.24 -7.90 -30.16
N THR A 24 -1.47 -7.00 -30.75
CA THR A 24 -0.02 -6.92 -30.54
C THR A 24 0.28 -6.55 -29.08
N ALA A 25 1.50 -6.81 -28.61
CA ALA A 25 1.91 -6.39 -27.26
C ALA A 25 1.74 -4.87 -27.04
N ASP A 26 1.85 -4.08 -28.11
CA ASP A 26 1.66 -2.63 -28.10
C ASP A 26 0.19 -2.23 -27.90
N ASP A 27 -0.75 -2.95 -28.49
CA ASP A 27 -2.19 -2.71 -28.30
C ASP A 27 -2.61 -2.93 -26.84
N ASP A 28 -2.00 -3.91 -26.16
CA ASP A 28 -2.24 -4.19 -24.75
C ASP A 28 -1.68 -3.07 -23.84
N LEU A 29 -0.55 -2.46 -24.22
CA LEU A 29 0.06 -1.35 -23.48
C LEU A 29 -0.81 -0.09 -23.54
N TRP A 30 -1.25 0.30 -24.74
CA TRP A 30 -2.11 1.47 -24.93
C TRP A 30 -3.45 1.31 -24.22
N ALA A 31 -4.06 0.12 -24.31
CA ALA A 31 -5.30 -0.17 -23.59
C ALA A 31 -5.11 0.01 -22.07
N ARG A 32 -4.02 -0.50 -21.48
CA ARG A 32 -3.70 -0.29 -20.06
C ARG A 32 -3.52 1.19 -19.72
N ALA A 33 -2.79 1.93 -20.55
CA ALA A 33 -2.51 3.35 -20.31
C ALA A 33 -3.80 4.19 -20.31
N ILE A 34 -4.67 3.96 -21.29
CA ILE A 34 -5.96 4.67 -21.40
C ILE A 34 -6.86 4.34 -20.21
N ILE A 35 -7.00 3.04 -19.88
CA ILE A 35 -7.82 2.61 -18.74
C ILE A 35 -7.27 3.24 -17.44
N PHE A 36 -5.96 3.16 -17.23
CA PHE A 36 -5.31 3.76 -16.07
C PHE A 36 -5.58 5.26 -15.98
N ALA A 37 -5.43 6.00 -17.07
CA ALA A 37 -5.68 7.44 -17.09
C ALA A 37 -7.12 7.77 -16.66
N TYR A 38 -8.12 7.07 -17.20
CA TYR A 38 -9.52 7.28 -16.81
C TYR A 38 -9.77 6.96 -15.33
N VAL A 39 -9.24 5.84 -14.83
CA VAL A 39 -9.39 5.45 -13.43
C VAL A 39 -8.66 6.43 -12.51
N LEU A 40 -7.47 6.92 -12.91
CA LEU A 40 -6.71 7.95 -12.19
C LEU A 40 -7.51 9.24 -12.05
N PHE A 41 -8.05 9.77 -13.15
CA PHE A 41 -8.86 10.98 -13.09
C PHE A 41 -10.09 10.78 -12.20
N GLY A 42 -10.76 9.62 -12.27
CA GLY A 42 -11.90 9.32 -11.40
C GLY A 42 -11.52 9.16 -9.92
N ALA A 43 -10.38 8.55 -9.62
CA ALA A 43 -9.86 8.39 -8.26
C ALA A 43 -9.44 9.75 -7.67
N LEU A 44 -8.72 10.55 -8.45
CA LEU A 44 -8.26 11.88 -8.04
C LEU A 44 -9.44 12.85 -7.86
N ALA A 45 -10.42 12.84 -8.76
CA ALA A 45 -11.62 13.65 -8.62
C ALA A 45 -12.39 13.30 -7.33
N LEU A 46 -12.50 12.02 -7.00
CA LEU A 46 -13.13 11.58 -5.75
C LEU A 46 -12.30 12.00 -4.52
N ALA A 47 -10.97 11.80 -4.55
CA ALA A 47 -10.09 12.20 -3.46
C ALA A 47 -10.19 13.71 -3.18
N LEU A 48 -10.16 14.53 -4.24
CA LEU A 48 -10.34 15.98 -4.15
C LEU A 48 -11.75 16.35 -3.63
N ALA A 49 -12.79 15.66 -4.10
CA ALA A 49 -14.16 15.94 -3.68
C ALA A 49 -14.38 15.64 -2.19
N VAL A 50 -13.82 14.56 -1.66
CA VAL A 50 -13.96 14.21 -0.24
C VAL A 50 -13.02 15.03 0.64
N SER A 51 -11.83 15.39 0.14
CA SER A 51 -10.84 16.18 0.88
C SER A 51 -10.88 17.68 0.56
N TRP A 52 -11.93 18.19 -0.06
CA TRP A 52 -11.95 19.57 -0.61
C TRP A 52 -11.60 20.65 0.43
N GLN A 53 -12.05 20.50 1.68
CA GLN A 53 -11.71 21.44 2.76
C GLN A 53 -10.22 21.39 3.09
N ASN A 54 -9.67 20.18 3.21
CA ASN A 54 -8.24 19.96 3.45
C ASN A 54 -7.36 20.39 2.28
N VAL A 55 -7.90 20.62 1.07
CA VAL A 55 -7.10 21.21 -0.03
C VAL A 55 -6.82 22.70 0.24
N PHE A 56 -7.77 23.42 0.83
CA PHE A 56 -7.60 24.84 1.15
C PHE A 56 -6.88 25.05 2.48
N ASP A 57 -7.25 24.26 3.50
CA ASP A 57 -6.69 24.30 4.84
C ASP A 57 -6.41 22.87 5.34
N PRO A 58 -5.28 22.26 4.94
CA PRO A 58 -4.94 20.90 5.32
C PRO A 58 -4.77 20.77 6.83
N PHE A 59 -5.49 19.84 7.45
CA PHE A 59 -5.24 19.46 8.83
C PHE A 59 -3.87 18.76 8.96
N VAL A 60 -3.00 19.29 9.83
CA VAL A 60 -1.65 18.78 10.08
C VAL A 60 -1.58 18.18 11.49
N ARG A 61 -1.30 16.87 11.59
CA ARG A 61 -1.01 16.24 12.90
C ARG A 61 0.30 16.77 13.48
N HIS A 62 0.40 16.81 14.81
CA HIS A 62 1.58 17.33 15.50
C HIS A 62 2.91 16.69 15.04
N ASP A 63 2.89 15.38 14.80
CA ASP A 63 4.04 14.59 14.35
C ASP A 63 4.44 14.85 12.90
N ASP A 64 3.64 15.61 12.13
CA ASP A 64 3.92 16.01 10.76
C ASP A 64 4.60 17.39 10.66
N TYR A 65 4.56 18.20 11.74
CA TYR A 65 5.18 19.53 11.77
C TYR A 65 6.67 19.56 11.43
N PRO A 66 7.53 18.61 11.90
CA PRO A 66 8.93 18.63 11.51
C PRO A 66 9.11 18.58 9.99
N THR A 67 8.26 17.84 9.27
CA THR A 67 8.30 17.77 7.81
C THR A 67 7.76 19.05 7.16
N VAL A 68 6.70 19.64 7.71
CA VAL A 68 6.14 20.92 7.25
C VAL A 68 7.12 22.08 7.40
N PHE A 69 8.02 22.05 8.38
CA PHE A 69 9.01 23.12 8.60
C PHE A 69 10.43 22.78 8.13
N GLY A 70 10.67 21.59 7.58
CA GLY A 70 12.01 21.16 7.17
C GLY A 70 12.96 20.90 8.35
N GLU A 71 12.43 20.57 9.52
CA GLU A 71 13.19 20.38 10.77
C GLU A 71 13.66 18.93 10.91
N ALA A 72 14.58 18.50 10.04
CA ALA A 72 15.07 17.11 10.01
C ALA A 72 15.62 16.64 11.37
N GLU A 73 16.29 17.51 12.13
CA GLU A 73 16.85 17.17 13.44
C GLU A 73 15.77 16.86 14.49
N ARG A 74 14.61 17.53 14.43
CA ARG A 74 13.46 17.17 15.29
C ARG A 74 12.81 15.85 14.88
N TYR A 75 12.99 15.44 13.63
CA TYR A 75 12.50 14.17 13.11
C TYR A 75 13.46 13.01 13.35
N TYR A 76 14.75 13.28 13.60
CA TYR A 76 15.83 12.28 13.59
C TYR A 76 15.56 11.09 14.52
N TRP A 77 14.99 11.31 15.70
CA TRP A 77 14.66 10.24 16.65
C TRP A 77 13.65 9.20 16.11
N LYS A 78 12.83 9.56 15.09
CA LYS A 78 11.93 8.60 14.40
C LYS A 78 12.68 7.62 13.50
N THR A 79 13.92 7.92 13.13
CA THR A 79 14.75 6.96 12.40
C THR A 79 15.14 5.78 13.29
N GLU A 80 15.48 6.06 14.55
CA GLU A 80 15.78 5.05 15.57
C GLU A 80 14.53 4.27 15.99
N SER A 81 13.48 4.98 16.39
CA SER A 81 12.29 4.38 17.02
C SER A 81 11.25 3.82 16.06
N GLU A 82 11.31 4.17 14.79
CA GLU A 82 10.35 3.71 13.79
C GLU A 82 11.00 3.22 12.48
N GLY A 83 12.31 3.39 12.30
CA GLY A 83 13.02 3.01 11.07
C GLY A 83 12.81 3.96 9.88
N ARG A 84 12.28 5.17 10.11
CA ARG A 84 11.80 6.11 9.07
C ARG A 84 12.91 6.91 8.35
N TRP A 85 13.93 6.22 7.86
CA TRP A 85 15.10 6.84 7.23
C TRP A 85 14.77 7.61 5.94
N LEU A 86 13.90 7.08 5.07
CA LEU A 86 13.53 7.75 3.81
C LEU A 86 12.87 9.10 4.09
N ASN A 87 12.05 9.17 5.13
CA ASN A 87 11.39 10.41 5.53
C ASN A 87 12.41 11.43 6.06
N TYR A 88 13.36 10.99 6.89
CA TYR A 88 14.43 11.87 7.37
C TYR A 88 15.23 12.48 6.21
N TRP A 89 15.59 11.69 5.19
CA TRP A 89 16.28 12.20 4.01
C TRP A 89 15.41 13.13 3.16
N TYR A 90 14.12 12.85 3.06
CA TYR A 90 13.15 13.72 2.38
C TYR A 90 13.05 15.10 3.07
N ILE A 91 13.04 15.14 4.41
CA ILE A 91 12.95 16.40 5.18
C ILE A 91 14.23 17.24 5.02
N LYS A 92 15.38 16.61 4.75
CA LYS A 92 16.66 17.30 4.50
C LYS A 92 16.76 18.02 3.15
N LEU A 93 15.73 17.94 2.31
CA LEU A 93 15.71 18.71 1.07
C LEU A 93 15.84 20.22 1.37
N PRO A 94 16.55 21.00 0.53
CA PRO A 94 16.85 22.40 0.81
C PRO A 94 15.64 23.33 0.66
N PHE A 95 14.46 22.79 0.39
CA PHE A 95 13.22 23.52 0.20
C PHE A 95 12.07 22.81 0.91
N VAL A 96 11.11 23.62 1.35
CA VAL A 96 9.86 23.17 1.94
C VAL A 96 8.73 23.53 1.00
N LEU A 97 7.86 22.56 0.73
CA LEU A 97 6.68 22.80 -0.09
C LEU A 97 5.56 23.42 0.77
N PRO A 98 4.74 24.34 0.22
CA PRO A 98 3.54 24.77 0.90
C PRO A 98 2.64 23.58 1.24
N THR A 99 2.02 23.62 2.42
CA THR A 99 1.17 22.55 2.97
C THR A 99 0.11 22.07 1.96
N GLN A 100 -0.56 23.00 1.25
CA GLN A 100 -1.54 22.68 0.22
C GLN A 100 -0.93 21.94 -0.97
N VAL A 101 0.28 22.32 -1.39
CA VAL A 101 0.99 21.65 -2.49
C VAL A 101 1.39 20.24 -2.08
N SER A 102 1.95 20.07 -0.88
CA SER A 102 2.26 18.74 -0.33
C SER A 102 1.01 17.87 -0.23
N PHE A 103 -0.12 18.42 0.22
CA PHE A 103 -1.38 17.67 0.30
C PHE A 103 -1.91 17.25 -1.09
N LEU A 104 -1.85 18.14 -2.09
CA LEU A 104 -2.21 17.81 -3.47
C LEU A 104 -1.30 16.74 -4.08
N LEU A 105 0.00 16.79 -3.81
CA LEU A 105 0.97 15.78 -4.23
C LEU A 105 0.70 14.44 -3.56
N TYR A 106 0.37 14.44 -2.27
CA TYR A 106 -0.07 13.25 -1.54
C TYR A 106 -1.33 12.62 -2.17
N LEU A 107 -2.38 13.41 -2.41
CA LEU A 107 -3.61 12.92 -3.03
C LEU A 107 -3.36 12.37 -4.45
N THR A 108 -2.48 13.03 -5.20
CA THR A 108 -2.07 12.60 -6.55
C THR A 108 -1.36 11.26 -6.52
N ALA A 109 -0.40 11.09 -5.62
CA ALA A 109 0.35 9.86 -5.45
C ALA A 109 -0.55 8.71 -4.98
N TRP A 110 -1.44 8.97 -4.01
CA TRP A 110 -2.40 7.97 -3.53
C TRP A 110 -3.39 7.54 -4.61
N SER A 111 -3.91 8.50 -5.39
CA SER A 111 -4.82 8.22 -6.50
C SER A 111 -4.13 7.46 -7.63
N THR A 112 -2.85 7.75 -7.87
CA THR A 112 -2.00 7.02 -8.83
C THR A 112 -1.80 5.58 -8.39
N PHE A 113 -1.45 5.36 -7.11
CA PHE A 113 -1.36 4.01 -6.56
C PHE A 113 -2.69 3.27 -6.69
N ALA A 114 -3.81 3.86 -6.26
CA ALA A 114 -5.13 3.23 -6.31
C ALA A 114 -5.56 2.87 -7.74
N ALA A 115 -5.37 3.78 -8.70
CA ALA A 115 -5.71 3.55 -10.09
C ALA A 115 -4.81 2.51 -10.76
N ALA A 116 -3.50 2.55 -10.49
CA ALA A 116 -2.57 1.54 -10.98
C ALA A 116 -2.89 0.16 -10.37
N PHE A 117 -3.20 0.10 -9.07
CA PHE A 117 -3.60 -1.12 -8.39
C PHE A 117 -4.87 -1.73 -9.00
N ALA A 118 -5.92 -0.93 -9.18
CA ALA A 118 -7.18 -1.41 -9.74
C ALA A 118 -7.01 -1.88 -11.19
N THR A 119 -6.24 -1.14 -11.99
CA THR A 119 -5.97 -1.47 -13.40
C THR A 119 -5.10 -2.71 -13.53
N TYR A 120 -4.06 -2.84 -12.70
CA TYR A 120 -3.18 -4.01 -12.66
C TYR A 120 -3.94 -5.26 -12.22
N THR A 121 -4.75 -5.14 -11.17
CA THR A 121 -5.53 -6.25 -10.60
C THR A 121 -6.49 -6.83 -11.62
N LEU A 122 -7.27 -5.97 -12.30
CA LEU A 122 -8.31 -6.40 -13.21
C LEU A 122 -7.82 -6.59 -14.66
N GLY A 123 -6.58 -6.22 -14.98
CA GLY A 123 -5.98 -6.32 -16.32
C GLY A 123 -6.77 -5.59 -17.42
N PRO A 124 -6.30 -5.56 -18.67
CA PRO A 124 -7.08 -5.04 -19.80
C PRO A 124 -8.07 -6.08 -20.37
N ARG A 125 -7.79 -7.38 -20.19
CA ARG A 125 -8.49 -8.48 -20.86
C ARG A 125 -9.67 -9.05 -20.07
N VAL A 126 -9.79 -8.74 -18.78
CA VAL A 126 -10.91 -9.23 -17.98
C VAL A 126 -12.15 -8.42 -18.35
N ARG A 127 -13.16 -9.14 -18.87
CA ARG A 127 -14.52 -8.62 -19.08
C ARG A 127 -15.23 -8.47 -17.73
N VAL A 128 -14.83 -7.44 -16.99
CA VAL A 128 -15.59 -6.94 -15.84
C VAL A 128 -16.56 -5.86 -16.31
N PHE A 129 -17.63 -5.63 -15.55
CA PHE A 129 -18.44 -4.43 -15.70
C PHE A 129 -17.51 -3.18 -15.74
N PRO A 130 -17.70 -2.23 -16.68
CA PRO A 130 -16.79 -1.11 -16.89
C PRO A 130 -16.43 -0.32 -15.61
N GLY A 131 -17.37 -0.18 -14.67
CA GLY A 131 -17.14 0.54 -13.42
C GLY A 131 -16.39 -0.25 -12.33
N ALA A 132 -16.07 -1.53 -12.51
CA ALA A 132 -15.41 -2.32 -11.47
C ALA A 132 -14.02 -1.77 -11.09
N ARG A 133 -13.29 -1.21 -12.07
CA ARG A 133 -11.98 -0.56 -11.83
C ARG A 133 -12.12 0.72 -11.02
N PHE A 134 -13.15 1.52 -11.33
CA PHE A 134 -13.48 2.72 -10.55
C PHE A 134 -13.88 2.34 -9.13
N LEU A 135 -14.77 1.36 -8.95
CA LEU A 135 -15.18 0.91 -7.63
C LEU A 135 -13.99 0.43 -6.79
N LEU A 136 -13.10 -0.39 -7.36
CA LEU A 136 -11.90 -0.84 -6.64
C LEU A 136 -10.97 0.32 -6.28
N ALA A 137 -10.70 1.23 -7.22
CA ALA A 137 -9.88 2.41 -6.95
C ALA A 137 -10.51 3.31 -5.87
N TRP A 138 -11.83 3.51 -5.91
CA TRP A 138 -12.57 4.29 -4.93
C TRP A 138 -12.58 3.64 -3.55
N LEU A 139 -12.71 2.31 -3.46
CA LEU A 139 -12.59 1.59 -2.19
C LEU A 139 -11.19 1.76 -1.58
N ILE A 140 -10.14 1.80 -2.39
CA ILE A 140 -8.77 2.08 -1.92
C ILE A 140 -8.67 3.55 -1.47
N VAL A 141 -9.17 4.49 -2.26
CA VAL A 141 -9.13 5.93 -1.95
C VAL A 141 -9.88 6.25 -0.65
N LEU A 142 -11.05 5.63 -0.46
CA LEU A 142 -11.97 5.88 0.66
C LEU A 142 -11.79 4.91 1.83
N CYS A 143 -10.72 4.12 1.88
CA CYS A 143 -10.55 3.21 3.01
C CYS A 143 -10.32 4.02 4.30
N PRO A 144 -10.90 3.63 5.45
CA PRO A 144 -10.76 4.38 6.71
C PRO A 144 -9.31 4.69 7.08
N GLN A 145 -8.41 3.73 6.82
CA GLN A 145 -6.98 3.87 7.06
C GLN A 145 -6.34 4.98 6.20
N ALA A 146 -6.84 5.22 4.98
CA ALA A 146 -6.37 6.32 4.13
C ALA A 146 -6.72 7.69 4.73
N PHE A 147 -7.88 7.82 5.38
CA PHE A 147 -8.28 9.06 6.05
C PHE A 147 -7.46 9.33 7.31
N ASP A 148 -7.16 8.29 8.07
CA ASP A 148 -6.33 8.45 9.28
C ASP A 148 -4.89 8.83 8.88
N ILE A 149 -4.28 8.10 7.94
CA ILE A 149 -2.89 8.36 7.54
C ILE A 149 -2.70 9.68 6.78
N ALA A 150 -3.74 10.18 6.09
CA ALA A 150 -3.71 11.45 5.37
C ALA A 150 -3.45 12.66 6.29
N GLN A 151 -3.61 12.51 7.61
CA GLN A 151 -3.33 13.58 8.56
C GLN A 151 -1.82 13.82 8.79
N TRP A 152 -0.98 12.91 8.28
CA TRP A 152 0.48 13.04 8.22
C TRP A 152 0.98 13.09 6.77
N PHE A 153 0.17 13.64 5.86
CA PHE A 153 0.39 13.59 4.41
C PHE A 153 1.81 14.00 4.02
N ASN A 154 2.44 14.96 4.70
CA ASN A 154 3.75 15.47 4.30
C ASN A 154 4.86 14.48 4.65
N THR A 155 4.83 13.92 5.86
CA THR A 155 5.75 12.89 6.34
C THR A 155 5.64 11.61 5.54
N VAL A 156 4.42 11.18 5.20
CA VAL A 156 4.21 9.90 4.50
C VAL A 156 4.31 10.03 2.97
N MET A 157 4.31 11.26 2.43
CA MET A 157 4.40 11.53 1.00
C MET A 157 5.51 10.74 0.27
N PRO A 158 6.78 10.69 0.73
CA PRO A 158 7.81 9.93 0.04
C PRO A 158 7.44 8.44 -0.10
N GLY A 159 6.88 7.83 0.94
CA GLY A 159 6.48 6.41 0.90
C GLY A 159 5.31 6.14 -0.05
N ILE A 160 4.33 7.04 -0.12
CA ILE A 160 3.21 6.91 -1.07
C ILE A 160 3.71 7.05 -2.51
N TRP A 161 4.67 7.93 -2.78
CA TRP A 161 5.30 8.02 -4.10
C TRP A 161 6.07 6.75 -4.48
N VAL A 162 6.80 6.16 -3.52
CA VAL A 162 7.45 4.84 -3.71
C VAL A 162 6.42 3.78 -4.12
N MET A 163 5.27 3.73 -3.43
CA MET A 163 4.18 2.81 -3.77
C MET A 163 3.59 3.10 -5.15
N ALA A 164 3.32 4.36 -5.48
CA ALA A 164 2.75 4.79 -6.75
C ALA A 164 3.67 4.41 -7.92
N ILE A 165 4.97 4.72 -7.81
CA ILE A 165 5.98 4.40 -8.82
C ILE A 165 6.09 2.89 -9.00
N TYR A 166 6.15 2.12 -7.90
CA TYR A 166 6.16 0.65 -8.00
C TYR A 166 4.93 0.10 -8.70
N ALA A 167 3.75 0.66 -8.39
CA ALA A 167 2.50 0.22 -9.02
C ALA A 167 2.48 0.51 -10.52
N LEU A 168 3.05 1.63 -10.96
CA LEU A 168 3.23 1.93 -12.39
C LEU A 168 4.22 0.97 -13.05
N ILE A 169 5.34 0.64 -12.38
CA ILE A 169 6.30 -0.37 -12.86
C ILE A 169 5.62 -1.73 -13.00
N ALA A 170 4.79 -2.14 -12.04
CA ALA A 170 4.06 -3.39 -12.13
C ALA A 170 3.00 -3.37 -13.25
N LEU A 171 2.31 -2.24 -13.44
CA LEU A 171 1.27 -2.06 -14.45
C LEU A 171 1.82 -2.13 -15.89
N PHE A 172 2.90 -1.40 -16.14
CA PHE A 172 3.45 -1.22 -17.49
C PHE A 172 4.66 -2.12 -17.78
N GLY A 173 5.31 -2.65 -16.74
CA GLY A 173 6.43 -3.56 -16.85
C GLY A 173 6.04 -5.04 -16.94
N SER A 174 7.06 -5.89 -16.96
CA SER A 174 6.88 -7.34 -16.87
C SER A 174 6.70 -7.78 -15.41
N ARG A 175 6.03 -8.91 -15.19
CA ARG A 175 5.90 -9.51 -13.85
C ARG A 175 7.26 -9.82 -13.23
N GLY A 176 8.21 -10.30 -14.04
CA GLY A 176 9.58 -10.56 -13.58
C GLY A 176 10.30 -9.29 -13.10
N LEU A 177 10.15 -8.19 -13.82
CA LEU A 177 10.67 -6.88 -13.40
C LEU A 177 10.02 -6.44 -12.08
N ALA A 178 8.70 -6.52 -11.96
CA ALA A 178 7.99 -6.12 -10.75
C ALA A 178 8.44 -6.94 -9.52
N ILE A 179 8.53 -8.27 -9.65
CA ILE A 179 9.05 -9.16 -8.60
C ILE A 179 10.50 -8.80 -8.26
N GLY A 180 11.37 -8.60 -9.24
CA GLY A 180 12.76 -8.23 -9.01
C GLY A 180 12.91 -6.87 -8.30
N MET A 181 12.06 -5.90 -8.66
CA MET A 181 12.05 -4.55 -8.07
C MET A 181 11.61 -4.54 -6.60
N LEU A 182 11.07 -5.65 -6.06
CA LEU A 182 10.83 -5.75 -4.62
C LEU A 182 12.12 -5.52 -3.82
N PHE A 183 13.28 -5.96 -4.29
CA PHE A 183 14.56 -5.73 -3.60
C PHE A 183 14.97 -4.25 -3.49
N VAL A 184 14.35 -3.37 -4.27
CA VAL A 184 14.56 -1.92 -4.20
C VAL A 184 13.41 -1.24 -3.46
N PHE A 185 12.18 -1.53 -3.88
CA PHE A 185 11.01 -0.83 -3.38
C PHE A 185 10.56 -1.27 -2.00
N VAL A 186 10.83 -2.51 -1.57
CA VAL A 186 10.53 -2.94 -0.19
C VAL A 186 11.40 -2.21 0.82
N PRO A 187 12.75 -2.12 0.67
CA PRO A 187 13.56 -1.28 1.53
C PRO A 187 13.13 0.18 1.57
N LEU A 188 12.84 0.80 0.41
CA LEU A 188 12.37 2.18 0.35
C LEU A 188 11.02 2.38 1.05
N ALA A 189 10.06 1.48 0.79
CA ALA A 189 8.73 1.55 1.38
C ALA A 189 8.79 1.34 2.90
N PHE A 190 9.54 0.34 3.36
CA PHE A 190 9.77 0.06 4.78
C PHE A 190 10.40 1.26 5.47
N SER A 191 11.43 1.85 4.86
CA SER A 191 12.13 3.04 5.34
C SER A 191 11.28 4.31 5.38
N ALA A 192 10.10 4.32 4.75
CA ALA A 192 9.13 5.42 4.89
C ALA A 192 8.00 5.12 5.87
N TYR A 193 7.40 3.93 5.76
CA TYR A 193 6.33 3.48 6.62
C TYR A 193 6.23 1.95 6.59
N ASN A 194 6.35 1.31 7.76
CA ASN A 194 6.55 -0.14 7.88
C ASN A 194 5.43 -1.01 7.29
N THR A 195 4.23 -0.44 7.05
CA THR A 195 3.12 -1.16 6.41
C THR A 195 3.11 -1.10 4.88
N TYR A 196 3.81 -0.14 4.27
CA TYR A 196 3.83 0.04 2.80
C TYR A 196 4.36 -1.16 2.00
N PRO A 197 5.38 -1.91 2.47
CA PRO A 197 5.80 -3.14 1.78
C PRO A 197 4.66 -4.13 1.50
N PHE A 198 3.70 -4.26 2.42
CA PHE A 198 2.59 -5.21 2.27
C PHE A 198 1.62 -4.80 1.16
N TYR A 199 1.49 -3.51 0.85
CA TYR A 199 0.72 -3.06 -0.31
C TYR A 199 1.41 -3.44 -1.63
N LEU A 200 2.75 -3.42 -1.68
CA LEU A 200 3.52 -3.87 -2.84
C LEU A 200 3.34 -5.37 -3.08
N LEU A 201 3.32 -6.17 -2.00
CA LEU A 201 3.02 -7.59 -2.05
C LEU A 201 1.57 -7.84 -2.50
N ALA A 202 0.60 -7.16 -1.87
CA ALA A 202 -0.81 -7.28 -2.21
C ALA A 202 -1.07 -6.99 -3.68
N LEU A 203 -0.43 -5.95 -4.23
CA LEU A 203 -0.51 -5.63 -5.65
C LEU A 203 -0.14 -6.85 -6.50
N LEU A 204 1.02 -7.47 -6.26
CA LEU A 204 1.50 -8.62 -7.04
C LEU A 204 0.61 -9.87 -6.93
N LEU A 205 -0.02 -10.07 -5.77
CA LEU A 205 -0.89 -11.21 -5.47
C LEU A 205 -2.30 -11.06 -6.05
N CYS A 206 -2.80 -9.83 -6.19
CA CYS A 206 -4.19 -9.58 -6.55
C CYS A 206 -4.47 -9.73 -8.06
N ARG A 207 -3.45 -9.79 -8.93
CA ARG A 207 -3.63 -9.89 -10.39
C ARG A 207 -4.54 -11.05 -10.80
N VAL A 208 -5.60 -10.76 -11.55
CA VAL A 208 -6.67 -11.71 -11.90
C VAL A 208 -6.39 -12.47 -13.20
N ASP A 209 -5.71 -11.85 -14.17
CA ASP A 209 -5.43 -12.39 -15.50
C ASP A 209 -4.22 -13.34 -15.54
N HIS A 210 -3.62 -13.69 -14.39
CA HIS A 210 -2.47 -14.60 -14.32
C HIS A 210 -2.89 -15.98 -13.83
N GLU A 211 -2.29 -17.03 -14.42
CA GLU A 211 -2.47 -18.40 -13.96
C GLU A 211 -1.92 -18.54 -12.53
N ARG A 212 -2.84 -18.71 -11.57
CA ARG A 212 -2.48 -18.86 -10.16
C ARG A 212 -1.93 -20.26 -9.94
N SER A 213 -0.61 -20.39 -9.88
CA SER A 213 0.07 -21.62 -9.46
C SER A 213 0.62 -21.46 -8.04
N LEU A 214 0.66 -22.56 -7.29
CA LEU A 214 1.31 -22.58 -5.96
C LEU A 214 2.79 -22.19 -6.06
N GLY A 215 3.47 -22.60 -7.15
CA GLY A 215 4.86 -22.25 -7.40
C GLY A 215 5.08 -20.74 -7.58
N ASP A 216 4.20 -20.06 -8.32
CA ASP A 216 4.27 -18.60 -8.47
C ASP A 216 3.97 -17.87 -7.15
N LEU A 217 2.99 -18.33 -6.38
CA LEU A 217 2.72 -17.80 -5.05
C LEU A 217 3.95 -17.92 -4.13
N VAL A 218 4.53 -19.13 -4.03
CA VAL A 218 5.73 -19.39 -3.23
C VAL A 218 6.89 -18.51 -3.69
N ARG A 219 7.08 -18.35 -5.00
CA ARG A 219 8.12 -17.48 -5.56
C ARG A 219 7.93 -16.02 -5.14
N VAL A 220 6.73 -15.46 -5.30
CA VAL A 220 6.45 -14.05 -4.94
C VAL A 220 6.65 -13.83 -3.44
N VAL A 221 6.10 -14.73 -2.61
CA VAL A 221 6.23 -14.64 -1.14
C VAL A 221 7.69 -14.78 -0.71
N ALA A 222 8.43 -15.74 -1.27
CA ALA A 222 9.84 -15.94 -0.94
C ALA A 222 10.69 -14.71 -1.32
N VAL A 223 10.50 -14.16 -2.52
CA VAL A 223 11.21 -12.94 -2.94
C VAL A 223 10.84 -11.76 -2.04
N PHE A 224 9.56 -11.61 -1.68
CA PHE A 224 9.14 -10.58 -0.74
C PHE A 224 9.79 -10.74 0.64
N VAL A 225 9.81 -11.95 1.20
CA VAL A 225 10.44 -12.23 2.50
C VAL A 225 11.93 -11.88 2.46
N LEU A 226 12.65 -12.25 1.39
CA LEU A 226 14.06 -11.91 1.23
C LEU A 226 14.27 -10.39 1.10
N ALA A 227 13.43 -9.69 0.33
CA ALA A 227 13.49 -8.24 0.20
C ALA A 227 13.14 -7.52 1.51
N PHE A 228 12.21 -8.07 2.29
CA PHE A 228 11.83 -7.54 3.60
C PHE A 228 12.94 -7.76 4.63
N ALA A 229 13.57 -8.94 4.64
CA ALA A 229 14.75 -9.20 5.46
C ALA A 229 15.90 -8.24 5.11
N LEU A 230 16.11 -7.97 3.82
CA LEU A 230 17.07 -6.96 3.36
C LEU A 230 16.70 -5.55 3.86
N ALA A 231 15.42 -5.18 3.81
CA ALA A 231 14.94 -3.90 4.33
C ALA A 231 15.24 -3.75 5.83
N MET A 232 14.93 -4.77 6.65
CA MET A 232 15.26 -4.76 8.07
C MET A 232 16.78 -4.69 8.30
N LEU A 233 17.57 -5.45 7.53
CA LEU A 233 19.03 -5.42 7.65
C LEU A 233 19.58 -4.02 7.35
N ILE A 234 19.09 -3.36 6.30
CA ILE A 234 19.49 -1.99 5.95
C ILE A 234 19.11 -1.03 7.07
N THR A 235 17.85 -1.03 7.52
CA THR A 235 17.38 -0.13 8.58
C THR A 235 18.14 -0.35 9.89
N ASN A 236 18.33 -1.60 10.32
CA ASN A 236 19.08 -1.91 11.54
C ASN A 236 20.57 -1.55 11.41
N SER A 237 21.16 -1.69 10.21
CA SER A 237 22.53 -1.26 9.97
C SER A 237 22.68 0.26 10.01
N LEU A 238 21.70 1.00 9.47
CA LEU A 238 21.65 2.46 9.57
C LEU A 238 21.51 2.87 11.04
N ASN A 239 20.60 2.25 11.79
CA ASN A 239 20.45 2.53 13.22
C ASN A 239 21.73 2.21 14.00
N TRP A 240 22.40 1.11 13.70
CA TRP A 240 23.65 0.77 14.34
C TRP A 240 24.75 1.80 14.04
N TYR A 241 24.85 2.26 12.79
CA TYR A 241 25.84 3.24 12.39
C TYR A 241 25.58 4.64 12.99
N PHE A 242 24.33 5.07 13.03
CA PHE A 242 23.95 6.45 13.37
C PHE A 242 23.53 6.65 14.83
N HIS A 243 22.99 5.61 15.48
CA HIS A 243 22.49 5.64 16.86
C HIS A 243 23.25 4.66 17.78
N GLY A 244 24.05 3.75 17.22
CA GLY A 244 24.76 2.73 18.01
C GLY A 244 23.94 1.49 18.33
N VAL A 245 22.68 1.42 17.88
CA VAL A 245 21.74 0.33 18.20
C VAL A 245 21.40 -0.48 16.95
N PHE A 246 21.64 -1.79 16.98
CA PHE A 246 21.23 -2.69 15.89
C PHE A 246 19.80 -3.18 16.10
N GLY A 247 18.83 -2.37 15.71
CA GLY A 247 17.40 -2.67 15.87
C GLY A 247 16.55 -1.42 15.82
N ILE A 248 15.29 -1.56 16.23
CA ILE A 248 14.35 -0.45 16.44
C ILE A 248 14.07 -0.37 17.93
N GLU A 249 14.37 0.77 18.56
CA GLU A 249 14.00 1.03 19.95
C GLU A 249 12.61 1.66 19.98
N GLU A 250 11.58 0.82 20.14
CA GLU A 250 10.22 1.33 20.14
C GLU A 250 10.00 2.35 21.26
N ALA A 251 9.37 3.47 20.91
CA ALA A 251 9.12 4.54 21.86
C ALA A 251 8.28 4.06 23.05
N GLU A 252 8.72 4.38 24.26
CA GLU A 252 8.15 3.86 25.53
C GLU A 252 6.64 4.06 25.66
N TRP A 253 6.10 5.16 25.12
CA TRP A 253 4.66 5.47 25.17
C TRP A 253 3.79 4.48 24.38
N ARG A 254 4.38 3.65 23.52
CA ARG A 254 3.70 2.54 22.85
C ARG A 254 3.57 1.30 23.74
N ALA A 255 4.16 1.32 24.93
CA ALA A 255 4.20 0.21 25.87
C ALA A 255 4.61 -1.12 25.19
N PRO A 256 5.77 -1.17 24.52
CA PRO A 256 6.19 -2.36 23.80
C PRO A 256 6.38 -3.53 24.77
N ASN A 257 5.91 -4.71 24.37
CA ASN A 257 6.11 -5.95 25.11
C ASN A 257 7.05 -6.86 24.32
N TYR A 258 8.33 -6.77 24.64
CA TYR A 258 9.39 -7.54 23.98
C TYR A 258 9.23 -9.03 24.27
N ILE A 259 9.50 -9.85 23.25
CA ILE A 259 9.34 -11.31 23.37
C ILE A 259 10.63 -11.89 23.96
N GLU A 260 10.61 -12.22 25.25
CA GLU A 260 11.70 -12.92 25.95
C GLU A 260 11.36 -14.41 26.16
N GLY A 261 10.09 -14.78 26.03
CA GLY A 261 9.62 -16.16 26.10
C GLY A 261 8.23 -16.38 25.50
N VAL A 262 7.75 -17.63 25.59
CA VAL A 262 6.42 -18.03 25.07
C VAL A 262 5.27 -17.30 25.80
N GLY A 263 5.48 -16.92 27.06
CA GLY A 263 4.51 -16.13 27.84
C GLY A 263 4.18 -14.81 27.16
N ASP A 264 5.21 -14.09 26.70
CA ASP A 264 5.07 -12.78 26.06
C ASP A 264 4.40 -12.90 24.69
N VAL A 265 4.66 -13.99 23.97
CA VAL A 265 3.92 -14.31 22.74
C VAL A 265 2.42 -14.41 23.00
N LEU A 266 2.03 -15.14 24.06
CA LEU A 266 0.61 -15.27 24.44
C LEU A 266 0.01 -13.93 24.88
N GLU A 267 0.78 -13.10 25.57
CA GLU A 267 0.35 -11.75 25.98
C GLU A 267 0.13 -10.84 24.77
N ASN A 268 1.07 -10.82 23.83
CA ASN A 268 0.94 -10.07 22.57
C ASN A 268 -0.25 -10.55 21.75
N LEU A 269 -0.49 -11.87 21.70
CA LEU A 269 -1.68 -12.44 21.04
C LEU A 269 -3.00 -11.97 21.69
N LYS A 270 -3.05 -11.83 23.02
CA LYS A 270 -4.23 -11.28 23.72
C LYS A 270 -4.46 -9.82 23.33
N THR A 271 -3.41 -9.01 23.23
CA THR A 271 -3.52 -7.60 22.80
C THR A 271 -4.07 -7.50 21.38
N VAL A 272 -3.56 -8.32 20.44
CA VAL A 272 -4.09 -8.40 19.07
C VAL A 272 -5.56 -8.85 19.06
N THR A 273 -5.92 -9.82 19.89
CA THR A 273 -7.29 -10.33 19.99
C THR A 273 -8.25 -9.24 20.48
N ARG A 274 -7.87 -8.50 21.53
CA ARG A 274 -8.66 -7.36 22.06
C ARG A 274 -8.84 -6.28 21.00
N PHE A 275 -7.78 -5.90 20.29
CA PHE A 275 -7.88 -4.94 19.19
C PHE A 275 -8.95 -5.35 18.16
N TRP A 276 -8.95 -6.62 17.73
CA TRP A 276 -9.97 -7.09 16.78
C TRP A 276 -11.37 -7.13 17.38
N GLN A 277 -11.52 -7.46 18.67
CA GLN A 277 -12.81 -7.40 19.36
C GLN A 277 -13.35 -5.98 19.40
N ASP A 278 -12.51 -5.00 19.72
CA ASP A 278 -12.86 -3.58 19.75
C ASP A 278 -13.27 -3.08 18.35
N VAL A 279 -12.50 -3.44 17.33
CA VAL A 279 -12.83 -3.11 15.93
C VAL A 279 -14.20 -3.70 15.55
N LEU A 280 -14.43 -4.99 15.81
CA LEU A 280 -15.71 -5.62 15.49
C LEU A 280 -16.87 -4.99 16.28
N SER A 281 -16.65 -4.61 17.54
CA SER A 281 -17.59 -3.87 18.38
C SER A 281 -17.97 -2.52 17.76
N ILE A 282 -16.98 -1.72 17.36
CA ILE A 282 -17.18 -0.40 16.74
C ILE A 282 -18.03 -0.50 15.46
N TYR A 283 -17.83 -1.57 14.68
CA TYR A 283 -18.59 -1.83 13.45
C TYR A 283 -19.90 -2.61 13.68
N GLY A 284 -20.33 -2.80 14.93
CA GLY A 284 -21.61 -3.46 15.26
C GLY A 284 -21.63 -4.97 15.00
N MET A 285 -20.47 -5.59 14.83
CA MET A 285 -20.28 -7.03 14.60
C MET A 285 -19.78 -7.78 15.84
N GLY A 286 -19.53 -7.08 16.95
CA GLY A 286 -19.11 -7.67 18.22
C GLY A 286 -20.28 -7.99 19.16
N THR A 287 -20.22 -9.12 19.86
CA THR A 287 -21.03 -9.34 21.06
C THR A 287 -20.44 -8.52 22.20
N HIS A 288 -21.24 -7.66 22.83
CA HIS A 288 -20.85 -7.07 24.11
C HIS A 288 -20.60 -8.20 25.11
N VAL A 289 -19.35 -8.38 25.53
CA VAL A 289 -18.97 -9.26 26.65
C VAL A 289 -18.19 -8.42 27.63
#